data_AF-A0A564XYU8-F1
#
_entry.id   AF-A0A564XYU8-F1
#
_cell.length_a   1.000
_cell.length_b   1.000
_cell.length_c   1.000
_cell.angle_alpha   90.00
_cell.angle_beta   90.00
_cell.angle_gamma   90.00
#
_symmetry.space_group_name_H-M   'P 1'
#
loop_
_entity.id
_entity.type
_entity.pdbx_description
1 polymer ?
#
loop_
_entity_poly.entity_id
_entity_poly.type
_entity_poly.pdbx_seq_one_letter_code
_entity_poly.pdbx_strand_id
1 'polypeptide(L)' 'MYRLAEKQLSQQYHYDFGLRALKSVLTMAGGIRRADPDNSEEKLLMRALKNTNLPRFVHEDVPLFMGLVQDLFP' A
#
# COMPACT_ATOMS: atom_id res chain seq x y z
N MET A 1 3.00 7.40 5.11
CA MET A 1 1.96 7.10 4.10
C MET A 1 0.57 6.94 4.71
N TYR A 2 0.28 5.93 5.54
CA TYR A 2 -1.10 5.68 6.00
C TYR A 2 -1.81 6.84 6.70
N ARG A 3 -1.10 7.67 7.49
CA ARG A 3 -1.66 8.91 8.06
C ARG A 3 -2.07 9.96 7.01
N LEU A 4 -1.42 9.98 5.84
CA LEU A 4 -1.79 10.87 4.74
C LEU A 4 -2.97 10.28 3.97
N ALA A 5 -2.96 8.97 3.73
CA ALA A 5 -4.07 8.25 3.10
C ALA A 5 -5.38 8.43 3.90
N GLU A 6 -5.33 8.31 5.23
CA GLU A 6 -6.48 8.55 6.11
C GLU A 6 -7.04 9.98 6.04
N LYS A 7 -6.19 10.97 5.70
CA LYS A 7 -6.59 12.38 5.60
C LYS A 7 -7.07 12.79 4.20
N GLN A 8 -6.57 12.14 3.16
CA GLN A 8 -6.78 12.53 1.76
C GLN A 8 -7.82 11.69 1.05
N LEU A 9 -7.98 10.42 1.43
CA LEU A 9 -8.97 9.53 0.85
C LEU A 9 -10.35 9.77 1.48
N SER A 10 -11.39 9.37 0.77
CA SER A 10 -12.76 9.43 1.29
C SER A 10 -12.94 8.58 2.55
N GLN A 11 -13.83 8.98 3.45
CA GLN A 11 -14.17 8.18 4.62
C GLN A 11 -15.07 7.02 4.23
N GLN A 12 -14.52 5.81 4.26
CA GLN A 12 -15.26 4.57 4.03
C GLN A 12 -15.21 3.69 5.27
N TYR A 13 -16.33 3.05 5.61
CA TYR A 13 -16.44 2.22 6.81
C TYR A 13 -15.46 1.03 6.81
N HIS A 14 -15.14 0.49 5.63
CA HIS A 14 -14.26 -0.66 5.46
C HIS A 14 -12.77 -0.32 5.30
N TYR A 15 -12.39 0.96 5.35
CA TYR A 15 -10.98 1.33 5.28
C TYR A 15 -10.27 1.02 6.60
N ASP A 16 -9.13 0.32 6.49
CA ASP A 16 -8.25 0.01 7.60
C ASP A 16 -6.83 0.48 7.27
N PHE A 17 -6.41 1.54 7.95
CA PHE A 17 -5.06 2.11 7.88
C PHE A 17 -4.23 1.82 9.14
N GLY A 18 -4.70 0.92 10.00
CA GLY A 18 -4.06 0.58 11.27
C GLY A 18 -2.90 -0.42 11.14
N LEU A 19 -2.42 -0.89 12.30
CA LEU A 19 -1.29 -1.82 12.37
C LEU A 19 -1.56 -3.18 11.69
N ARG A 20 -2.83 -3.57 11.58
CA ARG A 20 -3.23 -4.81 10.87
C ARG A 20 -2.94 -4.71 9.38
N ALA A 21 -3.33 -3.61 8.75
CA ALA A 21 -2.99 -3.34 7.36
C ALA A 21 -1.46 -3.29 7.14
N LEU A 22 -0.73 -2.64 8.04
CA LEU A 22 0.74 -2.60 7.97
C LEU A 22 1.38 -4.00 8.06
N LYS A 23 0.92 -4.84 8.99
CA LYS A 23 1.40 -6.23 9.12
C LYS A 23 1.16 -7.05 7.85
N SER A 24 0.00 -6.87 7.21
CA SER A 24 -0.34 -7.56 5.96
C SER A 24 0.63 -7.20 4.84
N VAL A 25 0.95 -5.90 4.67
CA VAL A 25 1.94 -5.42 3.69
C VAL A 25 3.30 -6.05 3.93
N LEU A 26 3.81 -6.00 5.16
CA LEU A 26 5.15 -6.53 5.50
C LEU A 26 5.22 -8.04 5.29
N THR A 27 4.15 -8.77 5.62
CA THR A 27 4.08 -10.22 5.41
C THR A 27 4.13 -10.55 3.92
N MET A 28 3.36 -9.82 3.10
CA MET A 28 3.37 -9.99 1.64
C MET A 28 4.72 -9.63 1.04
N ALA A 29 5.30 -8.49 1.43
CA ALA A 29 6.62 -8.04 1.00
C ALA A 29 7.70 -9.10 1.32
N GLY A 30 7.70 -9.63 2.54
CA GLY A 30 8.62 -10.72 2.92
C GLY A 30 8.44 -11.98 2.08
N GLY A 31 7.21 -12.30 1.66
CA GLY A 31 6.92 -13.38 0.72
C GLY A 31 7.53 -13.14 -0.66
N ILE A 32 7.31 -11.94 -1.22
CA ILE A 32 7.86 -11.55 -2.53
C ILE A 32 9.40 -11.57 -2.49
N ARG A 33 10.02 -11.09 -1.40
CA ARG A 33 11.49 -11.00 -1.29
C ARG A 33 12.16 -12.38 -1.24
N ARG A 34 11.49 -13.36 -0.62
CA ARG A 34 11.99 -14.74 -0.61
C ARG A 34 11.88 -15.41 -1.97
N ALA A 35 10.87 -15.04 -2.77
CA ALA A 35 10.69 -15.57 -4.11
C ALA A 35 11.61 -14.88 -5.15
N ASP A 36 12.00 -13.64 -4.90
CA ASP A 36 12.82 -12.81 -5.80
C ASP A 36 13.79 -11.93 -4.98
N PRO A 37 14.93 -12.49 -4.53
CA PRO A 37 15.85 -11.83 -3.60
C PRO A 37 16.63 -10.65 -4.19
N ASP A 38 16.86 -10.66 -5.50
CA ASP A 38 17.67 -9.66 -6.20
C ASP A 38 16.86 -8.44 -6.66
N ASN A 39 15.55 -8.44 -6.41
CA ASN A 39 14.68 -7.34 -6.76
C ASN A 39 14.92 -6.12 -5.87
N SER A 40 14.63 -4.94 -6.41
CA SER A 40 14.63 -3.70 -5.64
C SER A 40 13.61 -3.78 -4.50
N GLU A 41 14.10 -3.59 -3.27
CA GLU A 41 13.26 -3.57 -2.06
C GLU A 41 12.14 -2.53 -2.16
N GLU A 42 12.43 -1.38 -2.77
CA GLU A 42 11.47 -0.32 -3.03
C GLU A 42 10.35 -0.77 -3.98
N LYS A 43 10.69 -1.32 -5.16
CA LYS A 43 9.69 -1.83 -6.11
C LYS A 43 8.81 -2.91 -5.49
N LEU A 44 9.42 -3.74 -4.65
CA LEU A 44 8.75 -4.79 -3.92
C LEU A 44 7.77 -4.24 -2.88
N LEU A 45 8.17 -3.24 -2.09
CA LEU A 45 7.31 -2.57 -1.11
C LEU A 45 6.15 -1.86 -1.81
N MET A 46 6.40 -1.15 -2.91
CA MET A 46 5.35 -0.53 -3.72
C MET A 46 4.35 -1.56 -4.23
N ARG A 47 4.83 -2.71 -4.73
CA ARG A 47 3.98 -3.81 -5.19
C ARG A 47 3.13 -4.39 -4.06
N ALA A 48 3.72 -4.65 -2.90
CA ALA A 48 3.00 -5.15 -1.73
C ALA A 48 1.93 -4.15 -1.24
N LEU A 49 2.26 -2.86 -1.22
CA LEU A 49 1.31 -1.80 -0.86
C LEU A 49 0.13 -1.72 -1.82
N LYS A 50 0.39 -1.76 -3.14
CA LYS A 50 -0.67 -1.73 -4.16
C LYS A 50 -1.57 -2.97 -4.06
N ASN A 51 -0.98 -4.16 -4.00
CA ASN A 51 -1.73 -5.42 -3.94
C ASN A 51 -2.62 -5.55 -2.70
N THR A 52 -2.18 -5.02 -1.56
CA THR A 52 -2.94 -5.12 -0.31
C THR A 52 -4.04 -4.08 -0.19
N ASN A 53 -3.86 -2.88 -0.75
CA ASN A 53 -4.76 -1.75 -0.51
C ASN A 53 -5.71 -1.46 -1.66
N LEU A 54 -5.26 -1.54 -2.93
CA LEU A 54 -6.09 -1.19 -4.08
C LEU A 54 -7.44 -1.95 -4.16
N PRO A 55 -7.52 -3.25 -3.86
CA PRO A 55 -8.80 -3.97 -3.92
C PRO A 55 -9.86 -3.48 -2.91
N ARG A 56 -9.44 -2.70 -1.90
CA ARG A 56 -10.33 -2.17 -0.87
C ARG A 56 -10.83 -0.77 -1.19
N PHE A 57 -10.18 -0.05 -2.09
CA PHE A 57 -10.52 1.33 -2.38
C PHE A 57 -11.65 1.45 -3.39
N VAL A 58 -12.47 2.49 -3.20
CA VAL A 58 -13.39 2.94 -4.24
C VAL A 58 -12.61 3.54 -5.40
N HIS A 59 -13.22 3.56 -6.59
CA HIS A 59 -12.53 3.95 -7.83
C HIS A 59 -11.93 5.36 -7.75
N GLU A 60 -12.61 6.29 -7.09
CA GLU A 60 -12.22 7.70 -6.93
C GLU A 60 -10.96 7.88 -6.07
N ASP A 61 -10.71 6.95 -5.15
CA ASP A 61 -9.61 7.00 -4.18
C ASP A 61 -8.32 6.35 -4.71
N VAL A 62 -8.43 5.50 -5.75
CA VAL A 62 -7.28 4.83 -6.37
C VAL A 62 -6.22 5.81 -6.90
N PRO A 63 -6.56 6.86 -7.68
CA PRO A 63 -5.58 7.82 -8.19
C PRO A 63 -4.87 8.57 -7.05
N LEU A 64 -5.61 8.97 -6.01
CA LEU A 64 -5.08 9.68 -4.85
C LEU A 64 -4.05 8.83 -4.10
N PHE A 65 -4.38 7.56 -3.85
CA PHE A 65 -3.44 6.63 -3.22
C PHE A 65 -2.21 6.37 -4.07
N MET A 66 -2.38 6.24 -5.39
CA MET A 66 -1.25 6.03 -6.31
C MET A 66 -0.29 7.24 -6.32
N GLY A 67 -0.82 8.46 -6.26
CA GLY A 67 -0.02 9.67 -6.08
C GLY A 67 0.78 9.63 -4.78
N LEU A 68 0.14 9.31 -3.65
CA LEU A 68 0.83 9.17 -2.36
C LEU A 68 1.94 8.11 -2.35
N VAL A 69 1.75 7.01 -3.09
CA VAL A 69 2.79 5.97 -3.21
C VAL A 69 3.96 6.47 -4.04
N GLN A 70 3.70 7.17 -5.14
CA GLN A 70 4.74 7.73 -6.02
C GLN A 70 5.54 8.84 -5.33
N ASP A 71 4.89 9.68 -4.52
CA ASP A 71 5.56 10.72 -3.75
C ASP A 71 6.50 10.16 -2.65
N LEU A 72 6.22 8.94 -2.16
CA LEU A 72 7.00 8.31 -1.10
C LEU A 72 8.13 7.41 -1.64
N PHE A 73 7.95 6.85 -2.84
CA PHE A 73 8.86 5.88 -3.46
C PHE A 73 9.08 6.28 -4.94
N PRO A 74 10.13 7.08 -5.24
CA PRO A 74 10.40 7.61 -6.58
C PRO A 74 10.95 6.59 -7.59
#